data_AF-A0A2W7B1R0-F1
#
_entry.id   AF-A0A2W7B1R0-F1
#
_cell.length_a   1.000
_cell.length_b   1.000
_cell.length_c   1.000
_cell.angle_alpha   90.00
_cell.angle_beta   90.00
_cell.angle_gamma   90.00
#
_symmetry.space_group_name_H-M   'P 1'
#
loop_
_entity.id
_entity.type
_entity.pdbx_description
1 polymer ?
#
loop_
_entity_poly.entity_id
_entity_poly.type
_entity_poly.pdbx_seq_one_letter_code
_entity_poly.pdbx_strand_id
1 'polypeptide(L)'
;MPPSDPKSLDPALRARLLQEAKAPWRGLRRALWIALSASAAIGLATMALRVAAGGELASGDLLIQVGALLLFGLLLWRDRAGSSD
;
A
#
# COMPACT_ATOMS: atom_id res chain seq x y z
N MET A 1 -48.96 22.48 7.05
CA MET A 1 -47.69 22.50 6.30
C MET A 1 -47.26 21.04 6.17
N PRO A 2 -47.23 20.43 4.98
CA PRO A 2 -46.73 19.06 4.85
C PRO A 2 -45.22 19.04 5.17
N PRO A 3 -44.71 17.97 5.80
CA PRO A 3 -43.28 17.83 6.06
C PRO A 3 -42.51 17.74 4.74
N SER A 4 -41.44 18.51 4.61
CA SER A 4 -40.52 18.49 3.48
C SER A 4 -39.84 17.12 3.37
N ASP A 5 -39.92 16.51 2.18
CA ASP A 5 -39.35 15.19 1.88
C ASP A 5 -37.84 15.12 2.24
N PRO A 6 -37.42 14.21 3.14
CA PRO A 6 -36.04 14.15 3.61
C PRO A 6 -35.07 13.47 2.63
N LYS A 7 -35.39 13.40 1.32
CA LYS A 7 -34.71 12.43 0.43
C LYS A 7 -34.55 12.85 -1.03
N SER A 8 -34.09 14.06 -1.30
CA SER A 8 -33.37 14.33 -2.55
C SER A 8 -31.94 14.75 -2.24
N LEU A 9 -31.09 13.74 -1.99
CA LEU A 9 -29.64 13.93 -2.03
C LEU A 9 -29.30 14.50 -3.40
N ASP A 10 -28.68 15.68 -3.42
CA ASP A 10 -28.23 16.35 -4.64
C ASP A 10 -27.50 15.33 -5.54
N PRO A 11 -27.95 15.12 -6.79
CA PRO A 11 -27.34 14.15 -7.69
C PRO A 11 -25.82 14.38 -7.87
N ALA A 12 -25.33 15.62 -7.78
CA ALA A 12 -23.90 15.91 -7.83
C ALA A 12 -23.16 15.40 -6.59
N LEU A 13 -23.73 15.59 -5.39
CA LEU A 13 -23.19 15.07 -4.14
C LEU A 13 -23.22 13.53 -4.13
N ARG A 14 -24.31 12.92 -4.60
CA ARG A 14 -24.44 11.46 -4.71
C ARG A 14 -23.39 10.88 -5.68
N ALA A 15 -23.13 11.53 -6.80
CA ALA A 15 -22.11 11.10 -7.76
C ALA A 15 -20.69 11.14 -7.15
N ARG A 16 -20.38 12.20 -6.38
CA ARG A 16 -19.10 12.34 -5.66
C ARG A 16 -18.93 11.27 -4.59
N LEU A 17 -19.95 11.05 -3.76
CA LEU A 17 -19.92 10.01 -2.72
C LEU A 17 -19.76 8.61 -3.33
N LEU A 18 -20.42 8.33 -4.46
CA LEU A 18 -20.24 7.07 -5.18
C LEU A 18 -18.82 6.95 -5.78
N GLN A 19 -18.19 8.04 -6.20
CA GLN A 19 -16.79 8.02 -6.62
C GLN A 19 -15.84 7.76 -5.45
N GLU A 20 -16.04 8.41 -4.31
CA GLU A 20 -15.22 8.19 -3.10
C GLU A 20 -15.41 6.78 -2.53
N ALA A 21 -16.63 6.25 -2.58
CA ALA A 21 -16.96 4.90 -2.13
C ALA A 21 -16.41 3.79 -3.04
N LYS A 22 -15.91 4.09 -4.25
CA LYS A 22 -15.34 3.06 -5.14
C LYS A 22 -14.05 2.46 -4.60
N ALA A 23 -13.37 3.11 -3.65
CA ALA A 23 -12.09 2.60 -3.17
C ALA A 23 -11.76 2.97 -1.70
N PRO A 24 -12.62 2.59 -0.73
CA PRO A 24 -12.46 2.94 0.69
C PRO A 24 -11.16 2.38 1.30
N TRP A 25 -10.66 1.27 0.77
CA TRP A 25 -9.48 0.57 1.31
C TRP A 25 -8.14 1.03 0.74
N ARG A 26 -8.09 2.11 -0.07
CA ARG A 26 -6.84 2.58 -0.69
C ARG A 26 -5.77 2.95 0.33
N GLY A 27 -6.15 3.71 1.35
CA GLY A 27 -5.21 4.14 2.40
C GLY A 27 -4.62 2.95 3.17
N LEU A 28 -5.47 2.00 3.56
CA LEU A 28 -5.05 0.78 4.24
C LEU A 28 -4.10 -0.06 3.37
N ARG A 29 -4.43 -0.23 2.09
CA ARG A 29 -3.60 -0.97 1.14
C ARG A 29 -2.22 -0.34 0.96
N ARG A 30 -2.12 0.99 0.90
CA ARG A 30 -0.84 1.70 0.85
C ARG A 30 -0.02 1.51 2.11
N ALA A 31 -0.64 1.68 3.26
CA ALA A 31 0.03 1.48 4.55
C ALA A 31 0.61 0.06 4.64
N LEU A 32 -0.14 -0.95 4.17
CA LEU A 32 0.32 -2.33 4.10
C LEU A 32 1.54 -2.50 3.18
N TRP A 33 1.49 -1.96 1.95
CA TRP A 33 2.64 -2.04 1.03
C TRP A 33 3.89 -1.32 1.56
N ILE A 34 3.70 -0.17 2.21
CA ILE A 34 4.80 0.55 2.86
C ILE A 34 5.40 -0.29 3.99
N ALA A 35 4.58 -0.81 4.90
CA ALA A 35 5.03 -1.60 6.04
C ALA A 35 5.81 -2.86 5.59
N LEU A 36 5.29 -3.58 4.59
CA LEU A 36 5.94 -4.79 4.07
C LEU A 36 7.25 -4.46 3.34
N SER A 37 7.28 -3.38 2.54
CA SER A 37 8.50 -2.94 1.86
C SER A 37 9.57 -2.48 2.85
N ALA A 38 9.18 -1.70 3.86
CA ALA A 38 10.08 -1.23 4.90
C ALA A 38 10.65 -2.40 5.73
N SER A 39 9.82 -3.40 6.05
CA SER A 39 10.28 -4.62 6.73
C SER A 39 11.32 -5.39 5.92
N ALA A 40 11.06 -5.60 4.62
CA ALA A 40 12.02 -6.24 3.73
C ALA A 40 13.33 -5.45 3.61
N ALA A 41 13.25 -4.12 3.51
CA ALA A 41 14.43 -3.25 3.46
C ALA A 41 15.28 -3.33 4.75
N ILE A 42 14.63 -3.29 5.91
CA ILE A 42 15.31 -3.45 7.21
C ILE A 42 16.01 -4.80 7.28
N GLY A 43 15.33 -5.87 6.86
CA GLY A 43 15.92 -7.21 6.85
C GLY A 43 17.14 -7.30 5.91
N LEU A 44 17.07 -6.70 4.72
CA LEU A 44 18.23 -6.67 3.82
C LEU A 44 19.38 -5.87 4.42
N ALA A 45 19.09 -4.77 5.12
CA ALA A 45 20.11 -4.00 5.82
C ALA A 45 20.77 -4.83 6.94
N THR A 46 20.01 -5.59 7.72
CA THR A 46 20.59 -6.46 8.77
C THR A 46 21.42 -7.60 8.18
N MET A 47 20.98 -8.19 7.06
CA MET A 47 21.77 -9.17 6.32
C MET A 47 23.08 -8.59 5.79
N ALA A 48 23.03 -7.38 5.21
CA ALA A 48 24.23 -6.69 4.72
C ALA A 48 25.23 -6.41 5.85
N LEU A 49 24.75 -5.96 7.02
CA LEU A 49 25.58 -5.76 8.21
C LEU A 49 26.19 -7.08 8.70
N ARG A 50 25.42 -8.17 8.70
CA ARG A 50 25.91 -9.50 9.08
C ARG A 50 27.04 -9.98 8.15
N VAL A 51 26.90 -9.79 6.84
CA VAL A 51 27.98 -10.09 5.87
C VAL A 51 29.19 -9.23 6.11
N ALA A 52 29.00 -7.92 6.33
CA ALA A 52 30.10 -7.01 6.60
C ALA A 52 30.89 -7.40 7.86
N ALA A 53 30.22 -8.04 8.83
CA ALA A 53 30.83 -8.60 10.04
C ALA A 53 31.48 -9.99 9.84
N GLY A 54 31.50 -10.53 8.61
CA GLY A 54 32.06 -11.86 8.29
C GLY A 54 31.09 -13.03 8.50
N GLY A 55 29.80 -12.77 8.70
CA GLY A 55 28.78 -13.81 8.83
C GLY A 55 28.30 -14.36 7.50
N GLU A 56 27.92 -15.64 7.48
CA GLU A 56 27.32 -16.28 6.31
C GLU A 56 25.84 -15.90 6.11
N LEU A 57 25.41 -15.87 4.85
CA LEU A 57 24.02 -15.67 4.44
C LEU A 57 23.43 -16.97 3.90
N ALA A 58 22.23 -17.30 4.36
CA ALA A 58 21.39 -18.25 3.66
C ALA A 58 20.87 -17.60 2.37
N SER A 59 21.22 -18.17 1.21
CA SER A 59 20.81 -17.67 -0.11
C SER A 59 19.29 -17.66 -0.29
N GLY A 60 18.57 -18.58 0.36
CA GLY A 60 17.10 -18.59 0.38
C GLY A 60 16.49 -17.37 1.07
N ASP A 61 17.04 -16.98 2.23
CA ASP A 61 16.55 -15.83 3.00
C ASP A 61 16.77 -14.52 2.25
N LEU A 62 17.93 -14.38 1.60
CA LEU A 62 18.23 -13.22 0.76
C LEU A 62 17.27 -13.12 -0.43
N LEU A 63 17.00 -14.23 -1.13
CA LEU A 63 16.08 -14.26 -2.26
C LEU A 63 14.66 -13.85 -1.85
N ILE A 64 14.19 -14.36 -0.72
CA ILE A 64 12.87 -14.01 -0.18
C ILE A 64 12.80 -12.51 0.12
N GLN A 65 13.84 -11.95 0.73
CA GLN A 65 13.82 -10.55 1.15
C GLN A 65 13.96 -9.56 -0.01
N VAL A 66 14.81 -9.88 -1.00
CA VAL A 66 14.87 -9.14 -2.27
C VAL A 66 13.55 -9.25 -3.02
N GLY A 67 12.99 -10.46 -3.13
CA GLY A 67 11.71 -10.71 -3.78
C GLY A 67 10.56 -9.94 -3.12
N ALA A 68 10.49 -9.94 -1.79
CA ALA A 68 9.52 -9.17 -1.03
C ALA A 68 9.67 -7.67 -1.27
N LEU A 69 10.90 -7.13 -1.22
CA LEU A 69 11.13 -5.71 -1.44
C LEU A 69 10.71 -5.27 -2.85
N LEU A 70 11.07 -6.05 -3.87
CA LEU A 70 10.70 -5.76 -5.26
C LEU A 70 9.18 -5.88 -5.47
N LEU A 71 8.56 -6.94 -4.96
CA LEU A 71 7.12 -7.18 -5.11
C LEU A 71 6.29 -6.08 -4.44
N PHE A 72 6.55 -5.82 -3.15
CA PHE A 72 5.78 -4.83 -2.41
C PHE A 72 6.11 -3.39 -2.83
N GLY A 73 7.36 -3.13 -3.22
CA GLY A 73 7.76 -1.85 -3.81
C GLY A 73 7.04 -1.59 -5.14
N LEU A 74 6.94 -2.59 -6.01
CA LEU A 74 6.21 -2.49 -7.27
C LEU A 74 4.70 -2.30 -7.05
N LEU A 75 4.11 -3.04 -6.09
CA LEU A 75 2.70 -2.88 -5.72
C LEU A 75 2.41 -1.48 -5.17
N LEU A 76 3.31 -0.93 -4.36
CA LEU A 76 3.22 0.45 -3.85
C LEU A 76 3.32 1.47 -5.00
N TRP A 77 4.27 1.29 -5.91
CA TRP A 77 4.44 2.17 -7.07
C TRP A 77 3.19 2.19 -7.95
N ARG A 78 2.64 1.00 -8.28
CA ARG A 78 1.40 0.89 -9.07
C ARG A 78 0.21 1.52 -8.36
N ASP A 79 0.09 1.33 -7.06
CA ASP A 79 -1.01 1.92 -6.27
C ASP A 79 -0.90 3.45 -6.14
N ARG A 80 0.31 4.01 -6.24
CA ARG A 80 0.55 5.45 -6.37
C ARG A 80 0.22 5.97 -7.77
N ALA A 81 0.58 5.26 -8.83
CA ALA A 81 0.35 5.70 -10.21
C ALA A 81 -1.15 5.88 -10.52
N GLY A 82 -2.03 5.03 -9.98
CA GLY A 82 -3.49 5.18 -10.11
C GLY A 82 -4.12 6.29 -9.23
N SER A 83 -3.33 7.24 -8.71
CA SER A 83 -3.82 8.39 -7.92
C SER A 83 -3.74 9.73 -8.66
N SER A 84 -3.20 9.72 -9.87
CA SER A 84 -2.95 10.92 -10.68
C SER A 84 -3.93 11.10 -11.84
N ASP A 85 -4.94 10.22 -11.95
CA ASP A 85 -6.17 10.39 -12.74
C ASP A 85 -7.33 10.69 -11.79
#